data_AF-A0A256Y0S3-F1
#
_entry.id   AF-A0A256Y0S3-F1
#
_cell.length_a   1.000
_cell.length_b   1.000
_cell.length_c   1.000
_cell.angle_alpha   90.00
_cell.angle_beta   90.00
_cell.angle_gamma   90.00
#
_symmetry.space_group_name_H-M   'P 1'
#
loop_
_entity.id
_entity.type
_entity.pdbx_description
1 polymer ?
#
loop_
_entity_poly.entity_id
_entity_poly.type
_entity_poly.pdbx_seq_one_letter_code
_entity_poly.pdbx_strand_id
1 'polypeptide(L)' 'KTKNLQEGDVIAEKIKKLNINGKRYEGISKEDILKIRKIKKYIYIKDGVRYAPTFFFTIVFFVI' A
#
# COMPACT_ATOMS: atom_id res chain seq x y z
N LYS A 1 -10.42 -1.69 6.58
CA LYS A 1 -11.11 -3.02 6.54
C LYS A 1 -10.55 -3.81 5.36
N THR A 2 -10.31 -5.12 5.48
CA THR A 2 -9.75 -5.94 4.38
C THR A 2 -10.65 -6.07 3.14
N LYS A 3 -11.92 -5.64 3.24
CA LYS A 3 -12.84 -5.53 2.09
C LYS A 3 -12.38 -4.52 1.03
N ASN A 4 -11.59 -3.51 1.40
CA ASN A 4 -11.18 -2.43 0.49
C ASN A 4 -9.76 -2.60 -0.07
N LEU A 5 -9.09 -3.74 0.21
CA LEU A 5 -7.75 -4.00 -0.32
C LEU A 5 -7.79 -4.14 -1.84
N GLN A 6 -6.87 -3.45 -2.50
CA GLN A 6 -6.62 -3.51 -3.93
C GLN A 6 -5.23 -4.08 -4.22
N GLU A 7 -5.07 -4.59 -5.43
CA GLU A 7 -3.77 -5.05 -5.91
C GLU A 7 -2.80 -3.87 -5.97
N GLY A 8 -1.58 -4.06 -5.45
CA GLY A 8 -0.60 -2.98 -5.33
C GLY A 8 -0.61 -2.22 -4.00
N ASP A 9 -1.60 -2.45 -3.12
CA ASP A 9 -1.59 -1.84 -1.78
C ASP A 9 -0.38 -2.33 -0.96
N VAL A 10 0.30 -1.40 -0.28
CA VAL A 10 1.45 -1.74 0.56
C VAL A 10 0.98 -1.95 2.00
N ILE A 11 1.25 -3.11 2.58
CA ILE A 11 0.84 -3.41 3.96
C ILE A 11 1.84 -2.81 4.95
N ALA A 12 1.34 -2.13 6.00
CA ALA A 12 2.18 -1.55 7.05
C ALA A 12 2.63 -2.54 8.11
N GLU A 13 1.89 -3.64 8.28
CA GLU A 13 2.14 -4.65 9.31
C GLU A 13 2.96 -5.84 8.81
N LYS A 14 3.59 -6.55 9.75
CA LYS A 14 4.19 -7.86 9.47
C LYS A 14 3.13 -8.96 9.58
N ILE A 15 2.91 -9.71 8.51
CA ILE A 15 2.04 -10.89 8.48
C ILE A 15 2.91 -12.14 8.32
N LYS A 16 3.29 -12.75 9.45
CA LYS A 16 4.18 -13.93 9.47
C LYS A 16 3.70 -15.09 8.59
N LYS A 17 2.38 -15.37 8.59
CA LYS A 17 1.76 -16.46 7.80
C LYS A 17 1.94 -16.32 6.29
N LEU A 18 2.11 -15.10 5.80
CA LEU A 18 2.26 -14.81 4.36
C LEU A 18 3.67 -14.34 4.01
N ASN A 19 4.60 -14.39 4.97
CA ASN A 19 5.93 -13.81 4.84
C ASN A 19 5.93 -12.33 4.40
N ILE A 20 4.82 -11.61 4.62
CA ILE A 20 4.69 -10.19 4.29
C ILE A 20 5.33 -9.40 5.42
N ASN A 21 6.29 -8.55 5.09
CA ASN A 21 6.97 -7.69 6.04
C ASN A 21 6.64 -6.24 5.69
N GLY A 22 5.89 -5.53 6.54
CA GLY A 22 5.52 -4.14 6.29
C GLY A 22 6.68 -3.13 6.26
N LYS A 23 7.92 -3.57 6.52
CA LYS A 23 9.12 -2.79 6.20
C LYS A 23 9.40 -2.73 4.69
N ARG A 24 8.95 -3.72 3.92
CA ARG A 24 9.07 -3.74 2.46
C ARG A 24 7.98 -2.88 1.85
N TYR A 25 8.37 -2.01 0.91
CA TYR A 25 7.45 -1.22 0.09
C TYR A 25 6.99 -2.05 -1.12
N GLU A 26 6.51 -3.26 -0.86
CA GLU A 26 6.10 -4.22 -1.87
C GLU A 26 4.57 -4.27 -1.90
N GLY A 27 4.00 -4.05 -3.08
CA GLY A 27 2.56 -4.10 -3.30
C GLY A 27 2.07 -5.55 -3.23
N ILE A 28 0.90 -5.77 -2.64
CA ILE A 28 0.31 -7.10 -2.53
C ILE A 28 -0.37 -7.55 -3.82
N SER A 29 -0.22 -8.84 -4.13
CA SER A 29 -0.90 -9.49 -5.25
C SER A 29 -2.37 -9.79 -4.91
N LYS A 30 -3.21 -10.05 -5.94
CA LYS A 30 -4.59 -10.54 -5.74
C LYS A 30 -4.66 -11.82 -4.90
N GLU A 31 -3.71 -12.73 -5.08
CA GLU A 31 -3.65 -14.00 -4.36
C GLU A 31 -3.41 -13.77 -2.87
N ASP A 32 -2.53 -12.82 -2.54
CA ASP A 32 -2.25 -12.45 -1.16
C ASP A 32 -3.44 -11.76 -0.51
N ILE A 33 -4.19 -10.92 -1.23
CA ILE A 33 -5.42 -10.30 -0.74
C ILE A 33 -6.45 -11.36 -0.29
N LEU A 34 -6.62 -12.43 -1.07
CA LEU A 34 -7.52 -13.52 -0.71
C LEU A 34 -7.07 -14.23 0.58
N LYS A 35 -5.78 -14.51 0.71
CA LYS A 35 -5.22 -15.14 1.91
C LYS A 35 -5.34 -14.21 3.13
N ILE A 36 -5.07 -12.93 2.95
CA ILE A 36 -5.20 -11.87 3.95
C ILE A 36 -6.64 -11.81 4.49
N ARG A 37 -7.63 -11.78 3.59
CA ARG A 37 -9.06 -11.71 3.96
C ARG A 37 -9.50 -12.89 4.83
N LYS A 38 -8.88 -14.06 4.64
CA LYS A 38 -9.14 -15.27 5.46
C LYS A 38 -8.47 -15.22 6.83
N ILE A 39 -7.36 -14.49 6.97
CA ILE A 39 -6.58 -14.45 8.22
C ILE A 39 -7.01 -13.30 9.13
N LYS A 40 -7.26 -12.11 8.58
CA LYS A 40 -7.55 -10.89 9.35
C LYS A 40 -8.74 -10.11 8.76
N LYS A 41 -9.55 -9.55 9.65
CA LYS A 41 -10.67 -8.64 9.31
C LYS A 41 -10.21 -7.18 9.12
N TYR A 42 -9.10 -6.81 9.75
CA TYR A 42 -8.52 -5.47 9.73
C TYR A 42 -7.01 -5.54 9.52
N ILE A 43 -6.50 -4.70 8.62
CA ILE A 43 -5.08 -4.54 8.29
C ILE A 43 -4.83 -3.05 8.08
N TYR A 44 -3.64 -2.60 8.50
CA TYR A 44 -3.12 -1.27 8.22
C TYR A 44 -2.35 -1.31 6.91
N ILE A 45 -2.72 -0.41 6.02
CA ILE A 45 -2.06 -0.18 4.74
C ILE A 45 -1.17 1.04 4.95
N LYS A 46 0.06 0.99 4.43
CA LYS A 46 0.85 2.20 4.24
C LYS A 46 0.19 2.95 3.11
N ASP A 47 -0.56 4.00 3.44
CA ASP A 47 -0.79 5.08 2.49
C ASP A 47 0.56 5.75 2.22
N GLY A 48 1.39 5.07 1.43
CA GLY A 48 2.62 5.64 0.90
C GLY A 48 2.21 6.89 0.14
N VAL A 49 2.87 8.01 0.47
CA VAL A 49 2.70 9.35 -0.11
C VAL A 49 2.20 9.23 -1.53
N ARG A 50 0.88 9.34 -1.73
CA ARG A 50 0.30 9.50 -3.05
C ARG A 50 0.91 10.79 -3.52
N TYR A 51 1.92 10.70 -4.40
CA TYR A 51 2.51 11.78 -5.18
C TYR A 51 2.02 13.14 -4.66
N ALA A 52 2.70 13.70 -3.65
CA ALA A 52 2.52 15.10 -3.33
C ALA A 52 2.53 15.81 -4.69
N PRO A 53 1.47 16.54 -5.08
CA PRO A 53 1.12 16.69 -6.49
C PRO A 53 2.36 17.21 -7.19
N THR A 54 3.05 16.36 -7.94
CA THR A 54 4.33 16.73 -8.55
C THR A 54 4.10 17.91 -9.49
N PHE A 55 2.85 18.07 -9.95
CA PHE A 55 2.28 19.25 -10.59
C PHE A 55 2.62 20.58 -9.90
N PHE A 56 2.51 20.68 -8.56
CA PHE A 56 2.88 21.93 -7.86
C PHE A 56 4.35 22.26 -8.04
N PHE A 57 5.24 21.26 -7.95
CA PHE A 57 6.67 21.48 -8.20
C PHE A 57 6.96 21.73 -9.68
N THR A 58 6.22 21.09 -10.60
CA THR A 58 6.41 21.32 -12.04
C THR A 58 6.02 22.74 -12.43
N ILE A 59 4.98 23.32 -11.84
CA ILE A 59 4.61 24.73 -12.07
C ILE A 59 5.70 25.68 -11.56
N VAL A 60 6.23 25.46 -10.36
CA VAL A 60 7.26 26.35 -9.78
C VAL A 60 8.55 26.35 -10.60
N PHE A 61 9.00 25.19 -11.09
CA PHE A 61 10.23 25.09 -11.89
C PHE A 61 10.07 25.50 -13.36
N PHE A 62 8.85 25.56 -13.90
CA PHE A 62 8.60 25.89 -15.31
C PHE A 62 8.15 27.35 -15.51
N VAL A 63 7.71 28.04 -14.45
CA VAL A 63 7.25 29.45 -14.49
C VAL A 63 8.33 30.43 -13.99
N ILE A 64 9.40 29.95 -13.36
CA ILE A 64 10.62 30.73 -13.06
C ILE A 64 11.59 30.61 -14.25
#